data_AF-A0A936SN93-F1
#
_entry.id   AF-A0A936SN93-F1
#
_cell.length_a   1.000
_cell.length_b   1.000
_cell.length_c   1.000
_cell.angle_alpha   90.00
_cell.angle_beta   90.00
_cell.angle_gamma   90.00
#
_symmetry.space_group_name_H-M   'P 1'
#
loop_
_entity.id
_entity.type
_entity.pdbx_description
1 polymer ?
#
loop_
_entity_poly.entity_id
_entity_poly.type
_entity_poly.pdbx_seq_one_letter_code
_entity_poly.pdbx_strand_id
1 'polypeptide(L)'
;MLETTNPIAEARAPRANTEAVALVLFDGARVAHQLPAKARFLLQLAAACYWRTSQLGDERGDRVGRDLLLAMPLPQLSAEQQAIAACAVALQREKLRPKRESSFVWLGAKDQRSALALAAIIRLARALDIAPADMLVQAEDAGTSLIVGGAAAEATSAAAEAAAGPWREAIGPLSVRVVADDQLAQLRAGPAPGDPQFDERLDRMLALVPLPSADLGGEPIAEAARRALRRFFDKLLAREEAVLRDEDSEDVHQMRVATRRLRAALQTLEGVYAPDLIRRYRRGLRRIAQSLGAVRDGDVFLEHVVAYRDALPAPQHAALAPLIAAVSAERSQARAALEHDLASRRYHTFKREFAAFLSTPGAGNLASPEPGITQRMRDFAGSAIWRRYELWRAYEAALPAGDEAVLHQARIAGKRFRYTLEFFAEVLGPRVDIVLDPLIALQENLGTLQDIVTAHAHVAALGLAGDPGAQAYLATRTDERAPLLAALPTLWGKVDSGTYRRRLFELIVKI
;
A
#
# COMPACT_ATOMS: atom_id res chain seq x y z
N MET A 1 -37.13 -45.72 -20.52
CA MET A 1 -36.09 -45.28 -21.47
C MET A 1 -36.51 -43.95 -22.06
N LEU A 2 -36.13 -42.85 -21.41
CA LEU A 2 -36.17 -41.49 -21.93
C LEU A 2 -34.98 -40.79 -21.26
N GLU A 3 -33.82 -40.80 -21.92
CA GLU A 3 -32.65 -40.04 -21.50
C GLU A 3 -32.79 -38.61 -22.04
N THR A 4 -33.00 -37.68 -21.11
CA THR A 4 -32.87 -36.24 -21.36
C THR A 4 -31.40 -35.85 -21.29
N THR A 5 -30.74 -35.71 -22.45
CA THR A 5 -29.41 -35.10 -22.56
C THR A 5 -29.53 -33.58 -22.60
N ASN A 6 -29.12 -32.95 -21.51
CA ASN A 6 -28.98 -31.51 -21.32
C ASN A 6 -27.77 -30.98 -22.13
N PRO A 7 -27.94 -30.07 -23.13
CA PRO A 7 -26.83 -29.54 -23.91
C PRO A 7 -26.28 -28.28 -23.23
N ILE A 8 -25.81 -28.39 -21.99
CA ILE A 8 -25.01 -27.36 -21.33
C ILE A 8 -23.88 -28.07 -20.59
N ALA A 9 -22.94 -28.64 -21.33
CA ALA A 9 -21.75 -29.25 -20.76
C ALA A 9 -20.59 -29.30 -21.76
N GLU A 10 -20.11 -28.13 -22.19
CA GLU A 10 -18.70 -27.97 -22.56
C GLU A 10 -18.20 -26.62 -22.03
N ALA A 11 -17.97 -26.57 -20.72
CA ALA A 11 -17.21 -25.50 -20.09
C ALA A 11 -15.74 -25.60 -20.57
N ARG A 12 -15.44 -24.97 -21.72
CA ARG A 12 -14.07 -24.66 -22.11
C ARG A 12 -13.41 -23.85 -20.99
N ALA A 13 -12.17 -24.21 -20.64
CA ALA A 13 -11.35 -23.48 -19.69
C ALA A 13 -11.36 -21.96 -19.95
N PRO A 14 -11.30 -21.11 -18.91
CA PRO A 14 -11.43 -19.67 -19.08
C PRO A 14 -10.30 -19.13 -19.95
N ARG A 15 -10.63 -18.71 -21.18
CA ARG A 15 -9.76 -17.89 -22.03
C ARG A 15 -9.36 -16.64 -21.25
N ALA A 16 -8.13 -16.16 -21.41
CA ALA A 16 -7.70 -14.95 -20.71
C ALA A 16 -8.63 -13.79 -21.13
N ASN A 17 -9.12 -12.99 -20.20
CA ASN A 17 -9.92 -11.84 -20.59
C ASN A 17 -9.00 -10.85 -21.33
N THR A 18 -9.27 -10.55 -22.62
CA THR A 18 -8.52 -9.56 -23.42
C THR A 18 -8.35 -8.24 -22.65
N GLU A 19 -9.33 -7.86 -21.82
CA GLU A 19 -9.25 -6.72 -20.89
C GLU A 19 -8.06 -6.85 -19.91
N ALA A 20 -7.91 -8.00 -19.26
CA ALA A 20 -6.86 -8.22 -18.28
C ALA A 20 -5.46 -8.12 -18.92
N VAL A 21 -5.30 -8.72 -20.10
CA VAL A 21 -4.03 -8.64 -20.85
C VAL A 21 -3.73 -7.21 -21.31
N ALA A 22 -4.74 -6.48 -21.79
CA ALA A 22 -4.59 -5.09 -22.18
C ALA A 22 -4.14 -4.20 -21.02
N LEU A 23 -4.70 -4.42 -19.82
CA LEU A 23 -4.30 -3.69 -18.62
C LEU A 23 -2.86 -4.01 -18.18
N VAL A 24 -2.44 -5.27 -18.27
CA VAL A 24 -1.04 -5.67 -17.98
C VAL A 24 -0.06 -4.99 -18.94
N LEU A 25 -0.36 -4.97 -20.24
CA LEU A 25 0.43 -4.28 -21.24
C LEU A 25 0.51 -2.78 -20.97
N PHE A 26 -0.63 -2.15 -20.68
CA PHE A 26 -0.68 -0.72 -20.37
C PHE A 26 0.15 -0.38 -19.12
N ASP A 27 -0.04 -1.12 -18.03
CA ASP A 27 0.61 -0.85 -16.75
C ASP A 27 2.13 -1.05 -16.84
N GLY A 28 2.59 -2.06 -17.59
CA GLY A 28 4.02 -2.29 -17.82
C GLY A 28 4.69 -1.26 -18.75
N ALA A 29 3.94 -0.71 -19.71
CA ALA A 29 4.46 0.24 -20.69
C ALA A 29 4.32 1.72 -20.29
N ARG A 30 3.41 2.02 -19.34
CA ARG A 30 3.04 3.39 -18.97
C ARG A 30 4.24 4.26 -18.63
N VAL A 31 5.22 3.69 -17.94
CA VAL A 31 6.42 4.39 -17.47
C VAL A 31 7.34 4.77 -18.64
N ALA A 32 7.64 3.83 -19.53
CA ALA A 32 8.52 4.06 -20.68
C ALA A 32 7.95 5.10 -21.67
N HIS A 33 6.62 5.13 -21.83
CA HIS A 33 5.96 5.92 -22.87
C HIS A 33 5.13 7.09 -22.34
N GLN A 34 5.21 7.39 -21.05
CA GLN A 34 4.47 8.47 -20.38
C GLN A 34 2.95 8.43 -20.66
N LEU A 35 2.37 7.22 -20.72
CA LEU A 35 0.94 7.07 -21.03
C LEU A 35 0.09 7.73 -19.92
N PRO A 36 -0.93 8.55 -20.25
CA PRO A 36 -1.73 9.25 -19.24
C PRO A 36 -2.49 8.28 -18.35
N ALA A 37 -2.47 8.48 -17.02
CA ALA A 37 -3.19 7.62 -16.08
C ALA A 37 -4.70 7.48 -16.38
N LYS A 38 -5.33 8.57 -16.86
CA LYS A 38 -6.75 8.58 -17.26
C LYS A 38 -7.03 7.66 -18.45
N ALA A 39 -6.04 7.38 -19.30
CA ALA A 39 -6.19 6.49 -20.45
C ALA A 39 -6.38 5.03 -20.04
N ARG A 40 -5.94 4.64 -18.84
CA ARG A 40 -6.11 3.28 -18.30
C ARG A 40 -7.60 2.90 -18.15
N PHE A 41 -8.42 3.82 -17.67
CA PHE A 41 -9.85 3.58 -17.51
C PHE A 41 -10.57 3.48 -18.86
N LEU A 42 -10.20 4.35 -19.81
CA LEU A 42 -10.73 4.28 -21.18
C LEU A 42 -10.34 2.97 -21.87
N LEU A 43 -9.11 2.52 -21.65
CA LEU A 43 -8.65 1.22 -22.13
C LEU A 43 -9.46 0.08 -21.54
N GLN A 44 -9.70 0.11 -20.22
CA GLN A 44 -10.48 -0.91 -19.54
C GLN A 44 -11.89 -1.00 -20.14
N LEU A 45 -12.58 0.14 -20.27
CA LEU A 45 -13.91 0.20 -20.87
C LEU A 45 -13.92 -0.30 -22.31
N ALA A 46 -12.98 0.16 -23.13
CA ALA A 46 -12.87 -0.24 -24.52
C ALA A 46 -12.58 -1.74 -24.66
N ALA A 47 -11.62 -2.28 -23.91
CA ALA A 47 -11.24 -3.68 -23.96
C ALA A 47 -12.37 -4.60 -23.46
N ALA A 48 -13.03 -4.24 -22.36
CA ALA A 48 -14.18 -4.98 -21.83
C ALA A 48 -15.36 -4.97 -22.80
N CYS A 49 -15.66 -3.81 -23.38
CA CYS A 49 -16.72 -3.65 -24.38
C CYS A 49 -16.43 -4.50 -25.62
N TYR A 50 -15.23 -4.38 -26.19
CA TYR A 50 -14.80 -5.17 -27.34
C TYR A 50 -14.85 -6.66 -27.06
N TRP A 51 -14.32 -7.10 -25.91
CA TRP A 51 -14.35 -8.51 -25.53
C TRP A 51 -15.78 -9.02 -25.49
N ARG A 52 -16.70 -8.34 -24.79
CA ARG A 52 -18.12 -8.77 -24.73
C ARG A 52 -18.79 -8.81 -26.09
N THR A 53 -18.60 -7.80 -26.94
CA THR A 53 -19.27 -7.76 -28.24
C THR A 53 -18.68 -8.73 -29.24
N SER A 54 -17.39 -9.05 -29.14
CA SER A 54 -16.77 -10.09 -29.97
C SER A 54 -17.30 -11.50 -29.69
N GLN A 55 -17.87 -11.75 -28.51
CA GLN A 55 -18.46 -13.04 -28.14
C GLN A 55 -19.88 -13.24 -28.71
N LEU A 56 -20.51 -12.20 -29.26
CA LEU A 56 -21.88 -12.26 -29.76
C LEU A 56 -22.01 -12.94 -31.14
N GLY A 57 -20.90 -13.42 -31.73
CA GLY A 57 -20.91 -14.23 -32.95
C GLY A 57 -21.19 -13.46 -34.26
N ASP A 58 -21.51 -12.17 -34.19
CA ASP A 58 -21.73 -11.32 -35.36
C ASP A 58 -20.39 -10.79 -35.92
N GLU A 59 -20.23 -10.73 -37.24
CA GLU A 59 -19.00 -10.36 -37.96
C GLU A 59 -18.54 -8.89 -37.72
N ARG A 60 -19.18 -8.17 -36.78
CA ARG A 60 -19.04 -6.73 -36.56
C ARG A 60 -19.00 -6.32 -35.08
N GLY A 61 -18.42 -7.15 -34.21
CA GLY A 61 -18.27 -6.85 -32.78
C GLY A 61 -17.57 -5.52 -32.47
N ASP A 62 -16.68 -5.05 -33.36
CA ASP A 62 -16.05 -3.72 -33.32
C ASP A 62 -17.06 -2.57 -33.52
N ARG A 63 -18.00 -2.70 -34.47
CA ARG A 63 -19.03 -1.68 -34.72
C ARG A 63 -20.06 -1.66 -33.62
N VAL A 64 -20.53 -2.83 -33.20
CA VAL A 64 -21.53 -2.96 -32.13
C VAL A 64 -20.97 -2.38 -30.83
N GLY A 65 -19.72 -2.69 -30.48
CA GLY A 65 -19.09 -2.15 -29.27
C GLY A 65 -18.89 -0.63 -29.34
N ARG A 66 -18.46 -0.11 -30.49
CA ARG A 66 -18.41 1.35 -30.73
C ARG A 66 -19.78 2.00 -30.57
N ASP A 67 -20.80 1.45 -31.23
CA ASP A 67 -22.15 2.04 -31.23
C ASP A 67 -22.77 1.99 -29.83
N LEU A 68 -22.52 0.93 -29.06
CA LEU A 68 -22.90 0.85 -27.65
C LEU A 68 -22.22 1.95 -26.81
N LEU A 69 -20.91 2.16 -27.00
CA LEU A 69 -20.18 3.19 -26.29
C LEU A 69 -20.63 4.59 -26.70
N LEU A 70 -21.11 4.83 -27.92
CA LEU A 70 -21.58 6.15 -28.36
C LEU A 70 -23.07 6.41 -28.03
N ALA A 71 -23.91 5.37 -28.04
CA ALA A 71 -25.34 5.50 -27.79
C ALA A 71 -25.68 5.69 -26.30
N MET A 72 -24.83 5.21 -25.41
CA MET A 72 -25.02 5.28 -23.96
C MET A 72 -24.11 6.37 -23.37
N PRO A 73 -24.60 7.59 -23.08
CA PRO A 73 -23.81 8.60 -22.39
C PRO A 73 -23.37 8.09 -21.02
N LEU A 74 -22.07 8.03 -20.78
CA LEU A 74 -21.49 7.61 -19.51
C LEU A 74 -21.23 8.85 -18.65
N PRO A 75 -21.94 9.07 -17.53
CA PRO A 75 -21.88 10.33 -16.75
C PRO A 75 -20.48 10.71 -16.24
N GLN A 76 -19.55 9.76 -16.20
CA GLN A 76 -18.18 9.94 -15.74
C GLN A 76 -17.19 10.33 -16.85
N LEU A 77 -17.62 10.34 -18.12
CA LEU A 77 -16.79 10.62 -19.28
C LEU A 77 -17.25 11.87 -20.02
N SER A 78 -16.29 12.67 -20.48
CA SER A 78 -16.59 13.69 -21.49
C SER A 78 -16.92 13.04 -22.84
N ALA A 79 -17.54 13.79 -23.75
CA ALA A 79 -17.83 13.32 -25.10
C ALA A 79 -16.56 12.89 -25.85
N GLU A 80 -15.45 13.60 -25.65
CA GLU A 80 -14.13 13.27 -26.19
C GLU A 80 -13.60 11.97 -25.62
N GLN A 81 -13.71 11.76 -24.30
CA GLN A 81 -13.25 10.54 -23.65
C GLN A 81 -14.04 9.31 -24.09
N GLN A 82 -15.37 9.46 -24.21
CA GLN A 82 -16.24 8.41 -24.72
C GLN A 82 -15.94 8.11 -26.19
N ALA A 83 -15.67 9.14 -27.01
CA ALA A 83 -15.23 8.99 -28.39
C ALA A 83 -13.86 8.30 -28.50
N ILE A 84 -12.89 8.59 -27.62
CA ILE A 84 -11.60 7.89 -27.56
C ILE A 84 -11.80 6.39 -27.33
N ALA A 85 -12.60 6.02 -26.33
CA ALA A 85 -12.89 4.62 -26.02
C ALA A 85 -13.62 3.93 -27.20
N ALA A 86 -14.62 4.59 -27.79
CA ALA A 86 -15.34 4.08 -28.94
C ALA A 86 -14.43 3.89 -30.17
N CYS A 87 -13.51 4.83 -30.42
CA CYS A 87 -12.50 4.70 -31.48
C CYS A 87 -11.58 3.50 -31.23
N ALA A 88 -11.13 3.30 -29.99
CA ALA A 88 -10.26 2.18 -29.65
C ALA A 88 -10.92 0.82 -29.96
N VAL A 89 -12.24 0.71 -29.76
CA VAL A 89 -13.05 -0.47 -30.12
C VAL A 89 -13.26 -0.58 -31.63
N ALA A 90 -13.59 0.52 -32.31
CA ALA A 90 -13.83 0.54 -33.76
C ALA A 90 -12.58 0.17 -34.59
N LEU A 91 -11.40 0.51 -34.07
CA LEU A 91 -10.11 0.31 -34.72
C LEU A 91 -9.55 -1.12 -34.57
N GLN A 92 -10.38 -2.07 -34.16
CA GLN A 92 -10.01 -3.48 -34.00
C GLN A 92 -10.11 -4.33 -35.27
N ARG A 93 -10.43 -3.72 -36.42
CA ARG A 93 -10.39 -4.37 -37.74
C ARG A 93 -8.97 -4.70 -38.18
N GLU A 94 -8.83 -5.69 -39.06
CA GLU A 94 -7.54 -6.10 -39.62
C GLU A 94 -6.74 -4.94 -40.24
N LYS A 95 -7.42 -4.06 -40.99
CA LYS A 95 -6.83 -2.85 -41.58
C LYS A 95 -7.25 -1.62 -40.78
N LEU A 96 -6.30 -1.03 -40.06
CA LEU A 96 -6.47 0.26 -39.39
C LEU A 96 -6.73 1.35 -40.44
N ARG A 97 -7.92 1.96 -40.39
CA ARG A 97 -8.30 3.09 -41.25
C ARG A 97 -8.88 4.24 -40.42
N PRO A 98 -8.06 4.92 -39.59
CA PRO A 98 -8.56 5.92 -38.64
C PRO A 98 -9.34 7.06 -39.30
N LYS A 99 -8.89 7.52 -40.48
CA LYS A 99 -9.55 8.57 -41.26
C LYS A 99 -10.95 8.19 -41.79
N ARG A 100 -11.36 6.92 -41.70
CA ARG A 100 -12.70 6.46 -42.07
C ARG A 100 -13.64 6.34 -40.87
N GLU A 101 -13.13 6.53 -39.66
CA GLU A 101 -13.92 6.49 -38.44
C GLU A 101 -14.35 7.91 -38.06
N SER A 102 -15.65 8.19 -38.09
CA SER A 102 -16.19 9.53 -37.89
C SER A 102 -15.84 10.08 -36.50
N SER A 103 -15.94 9.25 -35.46
CA SER A 103 -15.56 9.62 -34.10
C SER A 103 -14.07 9.93 -33.98
N PHE A 104 -13.21 9.31 -34.81
CA PHE A 104 -11.77 9.57 -34.81
C PHE A 104 -11.43 10.92 -35.45
N VAL A 105 -12.07 11.22 -36.58
CA VAL A 105 -11.86 12.49 -37.31
C VAL A 105 -12.34 13.69 -36.48
N TRP A 106 -13.37 13.49 -35.66
CA TRP A 106 -13.88 14.52 -34.75
C TRP A 106 -12.93 14.86 -33.58
N LEU A 107 -12.08 13.91 -33.16
CA LEU A 107 -11.14 14.11 -32.06
C LEU A 107 -9.99 15.06 -32.44
N GLY A 108 -9.52 15.84 -31.47
CA GLY A 108 -8.28 16.62 -31.61
C GLY A 108 -7.04 15.74 -31.73
N ALA A 109 -5.93 16.29 -32.22
CA ALA A 109 -4.70 15.53 -32.50
C ALA A 109 -4.13 14.77 -31.27
N LYS A 110 -4.32 15.30 -30.05
CA LYS A 110 -3.91 14.64 -28.80
C LYS A 110 -4.79 13.42 -28.48
N ASP A 111 -6.09 13.54 -28.69
CA ASP A 111 -7.06 12.50 -28.41
C ASP A 111 -7.04 11.40 -29.49
N GLN A 112 -6.76 11.78 -30.74
CA GLN A 112 -6.44 10.83 -31.81
C GLN A 112 -5.23 9.96 -31.47
N ARG A 113 -4.13 10.54 -30.98
CA ARG A 113 -2.97 9.77 -30.50
C ARG A 113 -3.36 8.81 -29.38
N SER A 114 -4.17 9.28 -28.43
CA SER A 114 -4.66 8.46 -27.32
C SER A 114 -5.49 7.28 -27.84
N ALA A 115 -6.43 7.52 -28.76
CA ALA A 115 -7.25 6.48 -29.37
C ALA A 115 -6.42 5.44 -30.14
N LEU A 116 -5.40 5.86 -30.89
CA LEU A 116 -4.48 4.94 -31.58
C LEU A 116 -3.66 4.09 -30.61
N ALA A 117 -3.13 4.71 -29.55
CA ALA A 117 -2.39 3.99 -28.51
C ALA A 117 -3.27 2.93 -27.84
N LEU A 118 -4.49 3.29 -27.42
CA LEU A 118 -5.41 2.33 -26.81
C LEU A 118 -5.80 1.20 -27.77
N ALA A 119 -6.06 1.53 -29.05
CA ALA A 119 -6.36 0.54 -30.06
C ALA A 119 -5.21 -0.45 -30.26
N ALA A 120 -3.96 0.04 -30.28
CA ALA A 120 -2.76 -0.78 -30.41
C ALA A 120 -2.58 -1.75 -29.22
N ILE A 121 -2.85 -1.28 -28.00
CA ILE A 121 -2.79 -2.12 -26.79
C ILE A 121 -3.82 -3.25 -26.85
N ILE A 122 -5.08 -2.93 -27.18
CA ILE A 122 -6.15 -3.95 -27.31
C ILE A 122 -5.78 -4.96 -28.38
N ARG A 123 -5.20 -4.50 -29.51
CA ARG A 123 -4.83 -5.39 -30.61
C ARG A 123 -3.73 -6.37 -30.22
N LEU A 124 -2.70 -5.89 -29.53
CA LEU A 124 -1.64 -6.75 -28.99
C LEU A 124 -2.22 -7.72 -27.95
N ALA A 125 -3.07 -7.25 -27.05
CA ALA A 125 -3.73 -8.08 -26.04
C ALA A 125 -4.54 -9.23 -26.64
N ARG A 126 -5.28 -8.97 -27.74
CA ARG A 126 -6.02 -10.00 -28.47
C ARG A 126 -5.12 -11.06 -29.08
N ALA A 127 -3.98 -10.66 -29.63
CA ALA A 127 -3.03 -11.60 -30.22
C ALA A 127 -2.45 -12.54 -29.15
N LEU A 128 -2.21 -12.02 -27.95
CA LEU A 128 -1.72 -12.76 -26.80
C LEU A 128 -2.78 -13.68 -26.15
N ASP A 129 -4.07 -13.36 -26.31
CA ASP A 129 -5.18 -14.18 -25.78
C ASP A 129 -5.36 -15.50 -26.57
N ILE A 130 -4.92 -15.55 -27.83
CA ILE A 130 -5.02 -16.75 -28.69
C ILE A 130 -4.13 -17.90 -28.17
N ALA A 131 -2.99 -17.57 -27.56
CA ALA A 131 -2.05 -18.51 -26.99
C ALA A 131 -1.64 -18.01 -25.59
N PRO A 132 -2.35 -18.41 -24.52
CA PRO A 132 -2.02 -17.93 -23.18
C PRO A 132 -0.67 -18.50 -22.74
N ALA A 133 0.34 -17.65 -22.75
CA ALA A 133 1.66 -17.92 -22.19
C ALA A 133 1.88 -17.11 -20.92
N ASP A 134 2.88 -17.52 -20.15
CA ASP A 134 3.26 -16.83 -18.94
C ASP A 134 4.06 -15.58 -19.35
N MET A 135 3.53 -14.38 -19.07
CA MET A 135 4.09 -13.13 -19.60
C MET A 135 4.49 -12.13 -18.52
N LEU A 136 5.45 -11.28 -18.86
CA LEU A 136 5.95 -10.16 -18.08
C LEU A 136 6.21 -8.97 -19.01
N VAL A 137 5.72 -7.79 -18.64
CA VAL A 137 5.92 -6.55 -19.40
C VAL A 137 6.82 -5.63 -18.57
N GLN A 138 7.94 -5.21 -19.14
CA GLN A 138 8.91 -4.33 -18.48
C GLN A 138 9.15 -3.06 -19.30
N ALA A 139 9.18 -1.92 -18.62
CA ALA A 139 9.68 -0.68 -19.18
C ALA A 139 11.23 -0.71 -19.20
N GLU A 140 11.81 -0.31 -20.32
CA GLU A 140 13.24 -0.09 -20.51
C GLU A 140 13.51 1.38 -20.87
N ASP A 141 14.76 1.82 -20.81
CA ASP A 141 15.17 3.23 -20.95
C ASP A 141 14.68 3.89 -22.25
N ALA A 142 14.42 3.10 -23.30
CA ALA A 142 13.95 3.59 -24.60
C ALA A 142 12.75 2.82 -25.17
N GLY A 143 12.05 1.99 -24.38
CA GLY A 143 10.93 1.19 -24.91
C GLY A 143 10.26 0.23 -23.93
N THR A 144 9.45 -0.67 -24.47
CA THR A 144 8.78 -1.74 -23.73
C THR A 144 9.35 -3.09 -24.14
N SER A 145 9.58 -3.97 -23.18
CA SER A 145 9.94 -5.37 -23.40
C SER A 145 8.82 -6.28 -22.94
N LEU A 146 8.29 -7.08 -23.87
CA LEU A 146 7.37 -8.16 -23.61
C LEU A 146 8.15 -9.47 -23.52
N ILE A 147 8.19 -10.05 -22.32
CA ILE A 147 8.92 -11.27 -22.01
C ILE A 147 7.90 -12.39 -21.85
N VAL A 148 8.05 -13.47 -22.61
CA VAL A 148 7.12 -14.61 -22.62
C VAL A 148 7.86 -15.90 -22.27
N GLY A 149 7.20 -16.76 -21.50
CA GLY A 149 7.66 -18.08 -21.09
C GLY A 149 6.53 -19.11 -21.10
N GLY A 150 6.85 -20.36 -20.81
CA GLY A 150 5.95 -21.50 -20.81
C GLY A 150 5.84 -22.22 -22.15
N ALA A 151 5.06 -23.31 -22.16
CA ALA A 151 4.93 -24.20 -23.32
C ALA A 151 4.41 -23.51 -24.60
N ALA A 152 3.74 -22.36 -24.48
CA ALA A 152 3.21 -21.58 -25.59
C ALA A 152 4.06 -20.34 -25.96
N ALA A 153 5.27 -20.18 -25.39
CA ALA A 153 6.05 -18.95 -25.51
C ALA A 153 6.40 -18.58 -26.96
N GLU A 154 6.81 -19.55 -27.78
CA GLU A 154 7.16 -19.33 -29.19
C GLU A 154 5.96 -18.88 -30.03
N ALA A 155 4.82 -19.57 -29.88
CA ALA A 155 3.58 -19.21 -30.56
C ALA A 155 3.07 -17.82 -30.14
N THR A 156 3.20 -17.50 -28.85
CA THR A 156 2.82 -16.20 -28.28
C THR A 156 3.74 -15.08 -28.77
N SER A 157 5.04 -15.33 -28.84
CA SER A 157 6.03 -14.39 -29.36
C SER A 157 5.75 -14.05 -30.82
N ALA A 158 5.51 -15.07 -31.66
CA ALA A 158 5.15 -14.88 -33.06
C ALA A 158 3.85 -14.08 -33.24
N ALA A 159 2.81 -14.38 -32.43
CA ALA A 159 1.55 -13.63 -32.44
C ALA A 159 1.74 -12.17 -31.99
N ALA A 160 2.57 -11.94 -30.97
CA ALA A 160 2.89 -10.61 -30.47
C ALA A 160 3.62 -9.77 -31.52
N GLU A 161 4.65 -10.33 -32.17
CA GLU A 161 5.41 -9.66 -33.22
C GLU A 161 4.55 -9.29 -34.42
N ALA A 162 3.66 -10.19 -34.86
CA ALA A 162 2.71 -9.91 -35.93
C ALA A 162 1.74 -8.76 -35.58
N ALA A 163 1.41 -8.58 -34.30
CA ALA A 163 0.50 -7.54 -33.80
C ALA A 163 1.21 -6.26 -33.32
N ALA A 164 2.54 -6.23 -33.26
CA ALA A 164 3.33 -5.14 -32.65
C ALA A 164 3.42 -3.86 -33.50
N GLY A 165 3.14 -3.93 -34.81
CA GLY A 165 3.28 -2.78 -35.73
C GLY A 165 2.56 -1.50 -35.25
N PRO A 166 1.24 -1.56 -34.97
CA PRO A 166 0.49 -0.41 -34.46
C PRO A 166 1.00 0.11 -33.11
N TRP A 167 1.55 -0.76 -32.26
CA TRP A 167 2.17 -0.34 -31.00
C TRP A 167 3.43 0.49 -31.27
N ARG A 168 4.32 -0.02 -32.14
CA ARG A 168 5.58 0.66 -32.49
C ARG A 168 5.34 2.04 -33.10
N GLU A 169 4.26 2.19 -33.86
CA GLU A 169 3.85 3.46 -34.46
C GLU A 169 3.19 4.43 -33.46
N ALA A 170 2.28 3.94 -32.62
CA ALA A 170 1.45 4.81 -31.77
C ALA A 170 2.03 5.07 -30.37
N ILE A 171 2.89 4.20 -29.85
CA ILE A 171 3.37 4.20 -28.47
C ILE A 171 4.90 4.33 -28.43
N GLY A 172 5.61 3.47 -29.17
CA GLY A 172 7.06 3.50 -29.25
C GLY A 172 7.69 2.10 -29.28
N PRO A 173 9.02 1.99 -29.12
CA PRO A 173 9.73 0.72 -29.31
C PRO A 173 9.18 -0.42 -28.44
N LEU A 174 8.96 -1.58 -29.06
CA LEU A 174 8.53 -2.81 -28.41
C LEU A 174 9.40 -3.97 -28.87
N SER A 175 10.07 -4.64 -27.92
CA SER A 175 10.79 -5.88 -28.14
C SER A 175 10.02 -7.06 -27.53
N VAL A 176 10.02 -8.21 -28.21
CA VAL A 176 9.43 -9.44 -27.71
C VAL A 176 10.54 -10.47 -27.51
N ARG A 177 10.63 -11.07 -26.31
CA ARG A 177 11.69 -12.01 -25.94
C ARG A 177 11.11 -13.27 -25.33
N VAL A 178 11.56 -14.42 -25.81
CA VAL A 178 11.27 -15.75 -25.23
C VAL A 178 12.36 -16.07 -24.22
N VAL A 179 11.98 -16.48 -23.01
CA VAL A 179 12.90 -16.91 -21.96
C VAL A 179 12.40 -18.22 -21.34
N ALA A 180 13.31 -18.97 -20.71
CA ALA A 180 12.95 -20.15 -19.95
C ALA A 180 12.14 -19.78 -18.69
N ASP A 181 11.30 -20.70 -18.18
CA ASP A 181 10.38 -20.45 -17.06
C ASP A 181 11.10 -20.03 -15.77
N ASP A 182 12.29 -20.59 -15.55
CA ASP A 182 13.16 -20.24 -14.42
C ASP A 182 13.72 -18.82 -14.56
N GLN A 183 14.13 -18.39 -15.75
CA GLN A 183 14.51 -17.01 -16.04
C GLN A 183 13.32 -16.05 -15.94
N LEU A 184 12.13 -16.43 -16.41
CA LEU A 184 10.92 -15.63 -16.24
C LEU A 184 10.58 -15.45 -14.75
N ALA A 185 10.70 -16.53 -13.97
CA ALA A 185 10.51 -16.50 -12.53
C ALA A 185 11.55 -15.59 -11.83
N GLN A 186 12.81 -15.62 -12.26
CA GLN A 186 13.86 -14.72 -11.78
C GLN A 186 13.56 -13.25 -12.14
N LEU A 187 13.16 -12.97 -13.38
CA LEU A 187 12.79 -11.63 -13.83
C LEU A 187 11.55 -11.08 -13.11
N ARG A 188 10.57 -11.95 -12.81
CA ARG A 188 9.41 -11.63 -11.95
C ARG A 188 9.82 -11.40 -10.50
N ALA A 189 10.81 -12.16 -10.01
CA ALA A 189 11.38 -12.00 -8.68
C ALA A 189 12.21 -10.71 -8.55
N GLY A 190 12.66 -10.13 -9.68
CA GLY A 190 13.43 -8.90 -9.77
C GLY A 190 14.93 -9.09 -9.48
N PRO A 191 15.73 -8.02 -9.53
CA PRO A 191 17.17 -8.08 -9.27
C PRO A 191 17.51 -8.66 -7.89
N ALA A 192 18.74 -9.13 -7.74
CA ALA A 192 19.24 -9.65 -6.47
C ALA A 192 19.21 -8.57 -5.37
N PRO A 193 19.07 -8.96 -4.08
CA PRO A 193 19.21 -8.05 -2.94
C PRO A 193 20.46 -7.17 -3.07
N GLY A 194 20.31 -5.85 -3.01
CA GLY A 194 21.43 -4.89 -3.07
C GLY A 194 21.98 -4.55 -4.47
N ASP A 195 21.27 -4.91 -5.55
CA ASP A 195 21.65 -4.49 -6.91
C ASP A 195 21.40 -2.97 -7.11
N PRO A 196 22.42 -2.18 -7.49
CA PRO A 196 22.26 -0.75 -7.78
C PRO A 196 21.16 -0.47 -8.83
N GLN A 197 20.93 -1.37 -9.79
CA GLN A 197 19.84 -1.24 -10.76
C GLN A 197 18.46 -1.42 -10.14
N PHE A 198 18.34 -2.15 -9.02
CA PHE A 198 17.08 -2.27 -8.27
C PHE A 198 16.72 -0.96 -7.61
N ASP A 199 17.67 -0.36 -6.89
CA ASP A 199 17.47 0.89 -6.18
C ASP A 199 17.24 2.03 -7.17
N GLU A 200 17.99 2.08 -8.28
CA GLU A 200 17.76 3.07 -9.33
C GLU A 200 16.39 2.92 -10.02
N ARG A 201 15.93 1.70 -10.30
CA ARG A 201 14.57 1.48 -10.84
C ARG A 201 13.49 1.84 -9.84
N LEU A 202 13.68 1.49 -8.57
CA LEU A 202 12.78 1.84 -7.49
C LEU A 202 12.68 3.36 -7.38
N ASP A 203 13.81 4.06 -7.33
CA ASP A 203 13.90 5.52 -7.28
C ASP A 203 13.23 6.18 -8.49
N ARG A 204 13.44 5.66 -9.70
CA ARG A 204 12.73 6.14 -10.90
C ARG A 204 11.22 5.91 -10.80
N MET A 205 10.76 4.72 -10.39
CA MET A 205 9.33 4.44 -10.18
C MET A 205 8.72 5.37 -9.13
N LEU A 206 9.49 5.71 -8.12
CA LEU A 206 9.12 6.59 -7.03
C LEU A 206 9.11 8.07 -7.48
N ALA A 207 10.01 8.48 -8.37
CA ALA A 207 10.12 9.84 -8.90
C ALA A 207 9.11 10.19 -10.01
N LEU A 208 8.67 9.21 -10.81
CA LEU A 208 7.85 9.42 -12.02
C LEU A 208 6.36 9.73 -11.75
N VAL A 209 5.94 9.80 -10.49
CA VAL A 209 4.60 10.26 -10.11
C VAL A 209 4.76 11.58 -9.36
N PRO A 210 4.63 12.73 -10.03
CA PRO A 210 4.63 14.01 -9.32
C PRO A 210 3.51 14.00 -8.30
N LEU A 211 3.79 14.40 -7.06
CA LEU A 211 2.76 14.67 -6.06
C LEU A 211 1.95 15.88 -6.58
N PRO A 212 0.69 15.72 -7.00
CA PRO A 212 -0.14 16.86 -7.37
C PRO A 212 -0.21 17.86 -6.22
N SER A 213 -0.25 19.15 -6.55
CA SER A 213 -0.48 20.22 -5.58
C SER A 213 -1.81 20.01 -4.85
N ALA A 214 -1.78 20.32 -3.55
CA ALA A 214 -2.86 20.10 -2.61
C ALA A 214 -4.07 20.99 -2.91
N ASP A 215 -5.11 20.43 -3.54
CA ASP A 215 -6.48 20.82 -3.17
C ASP A 215 -6.81 20.04 -1.89
N LEU A 216 -6.50 20.65 -0.73
CA LEU A 216 -6.61 20.05 0.59
C LEU A 216 -8.01 19.44 0.79
N GLY A 217 -8.08 18.11 0.70
CA GLY A 217 -9.31 17.34 0.92
C GLY A 217 -10.23 17.16 -0.29
N GLY A 218 -10.01 17.83 -1.43
CA GLY A 218 -10.86 17.73 -2.64
C GLY A 218 -10.55 16.53 -3.55
N GLU A 219 -9.35 16.00 -3.45
CA GLU A 219 -8.91 14.84 -4.23
C GLU A 219 -9.58 13.53 -3.80
N PRO A 220 -9.69 12.55 -4.72
CA PRO A 220 -10.14 11.20 -4.40
C PRO A 220 -9.35 10.59 -3.22
N ILE A 221 -10.05 10.02 -2.23
CA ILE A 221 -9.44 9.42 -1.04
C ILE A 221 -8.36 8.40 -1.42
N ALA A 222 -8.59 7.59 -2.46
CA ALA A 222 -7.64 6.58 -2.89
C ALA A 222 -6.32 7.16 -3.44
N GLU A 223 -6.32 8.34 -4.04
CA GLU A 223 -5.09 8.97 -4.54
C GLU A 223 -4.39 9.77 -3.43
N ALA A 224 -5.17 10.45 -2.58
CA ALA A 224 -4.69 11.13 -1.37
C ALA A 224 -3.98 10.16 -0.43
N ALA A 225 -4.62 9.03 -0.17
CA ALA A 225 -4.11 8.00 0.71
C ALA A 225 -2.85 7.35 0.15
N ARG A 226 -2.78 7.12 -1.17
CA ARG A 226 -1.59 6.60 -1.84
C ARG A 226 -0.40 7.53 -1.64
N ARG A 227 -0.61 8.85 -1.76
CA ARG A 227 0.40 9.88 -1.46
C ARG A 227 0.82 9.86 0.02
N ALA A 228 -0.14 9.80 0.94
CA ALA A 228 0.16 9.75 2.37
C ALA A 228 0.97 8.49 2.74
N LEU A 229 0.57 7.32 2.24
CA LEU A 229 1.30 6.07 2.40
C LEU A 229 2.71 6.17 1.81
N ARG A 230 2.85 6.78 0.63
CA ARG A 230 4.13 6.98 -0.02
C ARG A 230 5.12 7.79 0.83
N ARG A 231 4.67 8.90 1.43
CA ARG A 231 5.53 9.69 2.35
C ARG A 231 6.03 8.88 3.54
N PHE A 232 5.21 7.99 4.10
CA PHE A 232 5.67 7.11 5.19
C PHE A 232 6.60 6.01 4.70
N PHE A 233 6.38 5.52 3.48
CA PHE A 233 7.26 4.53 2.86
C PHE A 233 8.64 5.11 2.54
N ASP A 234 8.70 6.34 2.01
CA ASP A 234 9.97 7.03 1.76
C ASP A 234 10.75 7.23 3.07
N LYS A 235 10.08 7.59 4.17
CA LYS A 235 10.70 7.68 5.51
C LYS A 235 11.24 6.34 6.02
N LEU A 236 10.58 5.23 5.68
CA LEU A 236 11.06 3.89 6.02
C LEU A 236 12.32 3.56 5.21
N LEU A 237 12.29 3.77 3.90
CA LEU A 237 13.43 3.47 3.02
C LEU A 237 14.65 4.33 3.34
N ALA A 238 14.47 5.61 3.63
CA ALA A 238 15.55 6.53 3.99
C ALA A 238 16.31 6.15 5.27
N ARG A 239 15.75 5.27 6.10
CA ARG A 239 16.39 4.78 7.33
C ARG A 239 17.04 3.41 7.17
N GLU A 240 16.81 2.70 6.07
CA GLU A 240 17.23 1.31 5.90
C GLU A 240 18.75 1.15 6.01
N GLU A 241 19.52 1.99 5.30
CA GLU A 241 20.98 1.93 5.34
C GLU A 241 21.54 2.29 6.73
N ALA A 242 20.99 3.32 7.36
CA ALA A 242 21.43 3.75 8.70
C ALA A 242 21.10 2.68 9.77
N VAL A 243 19.92 2.04 9.66
CA VAL A 243 19.58 0.85 10.44
C VAL A 243 20.59 -0.26 10.18
N LEU A 244 20.99 -0.51 8.93
CA LEU A 244 21.99 -1.54 8.63
C LEU A 244 23.38 -1.22 9.20
N ARG A 245 23.76 0.06 9.34
CA ARG A 245 25.01 0.47 9.99
C ARG A 245 25.00 0.33 11.52
N ASP A 246 23.82 0.35 12.14
CA ASP A 246 23.61 0.16 13.59
C ASP A 246 24.43 1.14 14.47
N GLU A 247 24.62 2.37 13.98
CA GLU A 247 25.37 3.42 14.69
C GLU A 247 24.52 4.14 15.76
N ASP A 248 23.23 4.30 15.49
CA ASP A 248 22.28 5.00 16.36
C ASP A 248 20.96 4.20 16.48
N SER A 249 20.56 3.90 17.72
CA SER A 249 19.28 3.24 18.03
C SER A 249 18.05 4.02 17.55
N GLU A 250 18.23 5.34 17.32
CA GLU A 250 17.18 6.22 16.81
C GLU A 250 16.81 5.88 15.36
N ASP A 251 17.72 5.34 14.55
CA ASP A 251 17.39 4.94 13.18
C ASP A 251 16.41 3.75 13.17
N VAL A 252 16.61 2.77 14.07
CA VAL A 252 15.67 1.66 14.28
C VAL A 252 14.34 2.20 14.78
N HIS A 253 14.35 3.17 15.71
CA HIS A 253 13.16 3.83 16.21
C HIS A 253 12.36 4.49 15.06
N GLN A 254 13.00 5.33 14.25
CA GLN A 254 12.36 6.06 13.17
C GLN A 254 11.83 5.14 12.07
N MET A 255 12.57 4.11 11.67
CA MET A 255 12.09 3.11 10.71
C MET A 255 10.87 2.34 11.27
N ARG A 256 10.88 2.02 12.57
CA ARG A 256 9.74 1.38 13.25
C ARG A 256 8.53 2.31 13.31
N VAL A 257 8.72 3.60 13.57
CA VAL A 257 7.65 4.61 13.57
C VAL A 257 7.01 4.70 12.19
N ALA A 258 7.80 4.81 11.11
CA ALA A 258 7.31 4.83 9.74
C ALA A 258 6.51 3.55 9.40
N THR A 259 7.05 2.38 9.76
CA THR A 259 6.37 1.09 9.54
C THR A 259 5.03 1.01 10.29
N ARG A 260 4.98 1.47 11.55
CA ARG A 260 3.73 1.49 12.33
C ARG A 260 2.70 2.45 11.73
N ARG A 261 3.11 3.63 11.27
CA ARG A 261 2.24 4.59 10.59
C ARG A 261 1.67 4.03 9.30
N LEU A 262 2.48 3.36 8.48
CA LEU A 262 2.01 2.63 7.29
C LEU A 262 0.93 1.59 7.64
N ARG A 263 1.17 0.77 8.67
CA ARG A 263 0.21 -0.26 9.10
C ARG A 263 -1.11 0.34 9.59
N ALA A 264 -1.04 1.42 10.36
CA ALA A 264 -2.21 2.11 10.87
C ALA A 264 -2.99 2.80 9.74
N ALA A 265 -2.29 3.47 8.82
CA ALA A 265 -2.88 4.08 7.64
C ALA A 265 -3.62 3.04 6.78
N LEU A 266 -2.98 1.92 6.44
CA LEU A 266 -3.65 0.83 5.69
C LEU A 266 -4.86 0.24 6.44
N GLN A 267 -4.86 0.28 7.77
CA GLN A 267 -6.03 -0.12 8.56
C GLN A 267 -7.16 0.90 8.48
N THR A 268 -6.83 2.20 8.49
CA THR A 268 -7.80 3.28 8.30
C THR A 268 -8.40 3.26 6.90
N LEU A 269 -7.66 2.75 5.90
CA LEU A 269 -8.04 2.70 4.50
C LEU A 269 -8.77 1.38 4.11
N GLU A 270 -9.18 0.58 5.09
CA GLU A 270 -10.11 -0.53 4.85
C GLU A 270 -11.42 0.01 4.24
N GLY A 271 -11.83 -0.53 3.09
CA GLY A 271 -12.98 -0.03 2.32
C GLY A 271 -12.64 1.01 1.25
N VAL A 272 -11.40 1.54 1.22
CA VAL A 272 -10.89 2.38 0.12
C VAL A 272 -10.21 1.52 -0.95
N TYR A 273 -9.45 0.51 -0.52
CA TYR A 273 -8.77 -0.43 -1.40
C TYR A 273 -9.25 -1.86 -1.21
N ALA A 274 -8.99 -2.71 -2.20
CA ALA A 274 -9.36 -4.12 -2.20
C ALA A 274 -8.89 -4.83 -0.90
N PRO A 275 -9.77 -5.62 -0.23
CA PRO A 275 -9.44 -6.25 1.04
C PRO A 275 -8.20 -7.15 0.99
N ASP A 276 -8.01 -7.91 -0.10
CA ASP A 276 -6.82 -8.76 -0.28
C ASP A 276 -5.53 -7.96 -0.39
N LEU A 277 -5.58 -6.80 -1.05
CA LEU A 277 -4.44 -5.90 -1.17
C LEU A 277 -4.04 -5.34 0.20
N ILE A 278 -5.01 -4.85 0.97
CA ILE A 278 -4.78 -4.36 2.34
C ILE A 278 -4.17 -5.48 3.21
N ARG A 279 -4.75 -6.69 3.16
CA ARG A 279 -4.25 -7.85 3.91
C ARG A 279 -2.81 -8.20 3.55
N ARG A 280 -2.48 -8.22 2.25
CA ARG A 280 -1.14 -8.51 1.74
C ARG A 280 -0.11 -7.53 2.29
N TYR A 281 -0.32 -6.22 2.10
CA TYR A 281 0.67 -5.23 2.52
C TYR A 281 0.78 -5.08 4.04
N ARG A 282 -0.34 -5.21 4.77
CA ARG A 282 -0.29 -5.24 6.24
C ARG A 282 0.45 -6.45 6.77
N ARG A 283 0.39 -7.60 6.09
CA ARG A 283 1.19 -8.79 6.45
C ARG A 283 2.68 -8.54 6.22
N GLY A 284 3.06 -7.94 5.09
CA GLY A 284 4.45 -7.55 4.82
C GLY A 284 5.01 -6.60 5.87
N LEU A 285 4.31 -5.49 6.12
CA LEU A 285 4.68 -4.51 7.14
C LEU A 285 4.67 -5.07 8.56
N ARG A 286 3.81 -6.06 8.86
CA ARG A 286 3.83 -6.73 10.16
C ARG A 286 5.15 -7.44 10.40
N ARG A 287 5.71 -8.12 9.39
CA ARG A 287 6.99 -8.81 9.50
C ARG A 287 8.12 -7.82 9.76
N ILE A 288 8.19 -6.75 8.96
CA ILE A 288 9.15 -5.66 9.15
C ILE A 288 9.04 -5.07 10.56
N ALA A 289 7.81 -4.80 11.02
CA ALA A 289 7.56 -4.26 12.36
C ALA A 289 7.91 -5.24 13.50
N GLN A 290 7.91 -6.55 13.25
CA GLN A 290 8.31 -7.56 14.23
C GLN A 290 9.83 -7.60 14.37
N SER A 291 10.55 -7.61 13.24
CA SER A 291 12.02 -7.60 13.22
C SER A 291 12.59 -6.32 13.84
N LEU A 292 12.11 -5.14 13.41
CA LEU A 292 12.44 -3.85 14.05
C LEU A 292 11.96 -3.78 15.50
N GLY A 293 10.90 -4.54 15.79
CA GLY A 293 10.29 -4.66 17.10
C GLY A 293 11.29 -5.17 18.13
N ALA A 294 11.80 -6.36 17.85
CA ALA A 294 12.71 -7.08 18.74
C ALA A 294 13.99 -6.29 19.05
N VAL A 295 14.60 -5.63 18.04
CA VAL A 295 15.79 -4.80 18.27
C VAL A 295 15.47 -3.61 19.17
N ARG A 296 14.42 -2.85 18.85
CA ARG A 296 14.06 -1.64 19.62
C ARG A 296 13.57 -1.97 21.03
N ASP A 297 12.95 -3.12 21.24
CA ASP A 297 12.54 -3.55 22.58
C ASP A 297 13.80 -3.75 23.47
N GLY A 298 14.88 -4.35 22.92
CA GLY A 298 16.19 -4.42 23.58
C GLY A 298 16.86 -3.06 23.78
N ASP A 299 16.85 -2.17 22.77
CA ASP A 299 17.41 -0.82 22.89
C ASP A 299 16.76 -0.03 24.04
N VAL A 300 15.42 -0.01 24.09
CA VAL A 300 14.65 0.71 25.13
C VAL A 300 14.90 0.11 26.50
N PHE A 301 14.98 -1.22 26.59
CA PHE A 301 15.26 -1.88 27.87
C PHE A 301 16.66 -1.53 28.37
N LEU A 302 17.67 -1.57 27.50
CA LEU A 302 19.04 -1.15 27.85
C LEU A 302 19.08 0.32 28.27
N GLU A 303 18.40 1.21 27.55
CA GLU A 303 18.29 2.63 27.89
C GLU A 303 17.76 2.82 29.33
N HIS A 304 16.68 2.14 29.68
CA HIS A 304 16.11 2.20 31.03
C HIS A 304 17.02 1.61 32.11
N VAL A 305 17.66 0.47 31.84
CA VAL A 305 18.58 -0.16 32.81
C VAL A 305 19.84 0.67 33.02
N VAL A 306 20.38 1.27 31.95
CA VAL A 306 21.53 2.18 32.03
C VAL A 306 21.17 3.45 32.78
N ALA A 307 20.02 4.06 32.50
CA ALA A 307 19.54 5.22 33.26
C ALA A 307 19.37 4.90 34.75
N TYR A 308 18.84 3.71 35.07
CA TYR A 308 18.75 3.23 36.45
C TYR A 308 20.14 3.05 37.08
N ARG A 309 21.07 2.38 36.39
CA ARG A 309 22.46 2.21 36.84
C ARG A 309 23.09 3.55 37.18
N ASP A 310 22.98 4.53 36.28
CA ASP A 310 23.64 5.83 36.42
C ASP A 310 23.06 6.68 37.55
N ALA A 311 21.84 6.38 38.01
CA ALA A 311 21.24 6.96 39.20
C ALA A 311 21.72 6.32 40.52
N LEU A 312 22.37 5.16 40.48
CA LEU A 312 22.90 4.47 41.66
C LEU A 312 24.35 4.89 41.98
N PRO A 313 24.79 4.76 43.24
CA PRO A 313 26.20 4.85 43.60
C PRO A 313 27.06 3.83 42.82
N ALA A 314 28.25 4.25 42.36
CA ALA A 314 29.15 3.44 41.53
C ALA A 314 29.39 1.98 42.03
N PRO A 315 29.52 1.69 43.34
CA PRO A 315 29.70 0.31 43.82
C PRO A 315 28.53 -0.63 43.48
N GLN A 316 27.33 -0.09 43.24
CA GLN A 316 26.12 -0.87 42.94
C GLN A 316 25.97 -1.15 41.44
N HIS A 317 26.76 -0.51 40.57
CA HIS A 317 26.67 -0.68 39.12
C HIS A 317 26.96 -2.12 38.69
N ALA A 318 27.89 -2.80 39.39
CA ALA A 318 28.28 -4.17 39.10
C ALA A 318 27.12 -5.16 39.28
N ALA A 319 26.13 -4.85 40.12
CA ALA A 319 24.97 -5.71 40.34
C ALA A 319 24.08 -5.82 39.09
N LEU A 320 24.09 -4.83 38.19
CA LEU A 320 23.29 -4.83 36.96
C LEU A 320 24.01 -5.49 35.77
N ALA A 321 25.28 -5.86 35.92
CA ALA A 321 26.07 -6.44 34.83
C ALA A 321 25.43 -7.71 34.20
N PRO A 322 24.85 -8.66 34.99
CA PRO A 322 24.17 -9.82 34.41
C PRO A 322 22.97 -9.44 33.55
N LEU A 323 22.14 -8.50 34.02
CA LEU A 323 20.97 -8.02 33.29
C LEU A 323 21.36 -7.30 31.99
N ILE A 324 22.34 -6.38 32.06
CA ILE A 324 22.83 -5.67 30.87
C ILE A 324 23.39 -6.68 29.85
N ALA A 325 24.22 -7.63 30.29
CA ALA A 325 24.80 -8.63 29.40
C ALA A 325 23.74 -9.51 28.72
N ALA A 326 22.71 -9.94 29.46
CA ALA A 326 21.63 -10.77 28.93
C ALA A 326 20.81 -10.01 27.86
N VAL A 327 20.43 -8.76 28.15
CA VAL A 327 19.64 -7.93 27.22
C VAL A 327 20.49 -7.54 26.00
N SER A 328 21.77 -7.23 26.18
CA SER A 328 22.69 -6.97 25.06
C SER A 328 22.81 -8.20 24.14
N ALA A 329 22.91 -9.41 24.70
CA ALA A 329 22.97 -10.63 23.90
C ALA A 329 21.66 -10.88 23.11
N GLU A 330 20.50 -10.67 23.73
CA GLU A 330 19.21 -10.76 23.06
C GLU A 330 19.08 -9.73 21.93
N ARG A 331 19.47 -8.47 22.19
CA ARG A 331 19.48 -7.38 21.19
C ARG A 331 20.39 -7.75 20.00
N SER A 332 21.59 -8.30 20.25
CA SER A 332 22.49 -8.76 19.18
C SER A 332 21.88 -9.89 18.34
N GLN A 333 21.14 -10.82 18.94
CA GLN A 333 20.44 -11.87 18.19
C GLN A 333 19.29 -11.29 17.36
N ALA A 334 18.48 -10.40 17.95
CA ALA A 334 17.42 -9.70 17.24
C ALA A 334 17.96 -8.89 16.06
N ARG A 335 19.15 -8.29 16.24
CA ARG A 335 19.86 -7.53 15.22
C ARG A 335 20.27 -8.40 14.03
N ALA A 336 20.90 -9.54 14.28
CA ALA A 336 21.24 -10.50 13.23
C ALA A 336 20.00 -11.00 12.47
N ALA A 337 18.88 -11.20 13.17
CA ALA A 337 17.61 -11.57 12.55
C ALA A 337 17.02 -10.43 11.70
N LEU A 338 17.14 -9.17 12.13
CA LEU A 338 16.73 -7.99 11.37
C LEU A 338 17.55 -7.85 10.08
N GLU A 339 18.87 -7.97 10.16
CA GLU A 339 19.75 -7.93 8.98
C GLU A 339 19.38 -9.00 7.97
N HIS A 340 19.18 -10.23 8.44
CA HIS A 340 18.73 -11.34 7.59
C HIS A 340 17.37 -11.07 6.93
N ASP A 341 16.42 -10.49 7.68
CA ASP A 341 15.10 -10.13 7.14
C ASP A 341 15.20 -9.06 6.06
N LEU A 342 15.96 -7.98 6.31
CA LEU A 342 16.15 -6.88 5.36
C LEU A 342 16.91 -7.33 4.10
N ALA A 343 17.86 -8.26 4.22
CA ALA A 343 18.54 -8.86 3.07
C ALA A 343 17.70 -9.91 2.31
N SER A 344 16.53 -10.29 2.83
CA SER A 344 15.75 -11.38 2.27
C SER A 344 15.06 -11.01 0.95
N ARG A 345 15.02 -11.96 0.00
CA ARG A 345 14.23 -11.81 -1.26
C ARG A 345 12.79 -11.38 -1.01
N ARG A 346 12.21 -11.84 0.11
CA ARG A 346 10.86 -11.47 0.53
C ARG A 346 10.73 -9.98 0.81
N TYR A 347 11.66 -9.38 1.56
CA TYR A 347 11.62 -7.96 1.88
C TYR A 347 11.77 -7.12 0.60
N HIS A 348 12.71 -7.46 -0.28
CA HIS A 348 12.87 -6.77 -1.57
C HIS A 348 11.64 -6.90 -2.47
N THR A 349 11.01 -8.07 -2.53
CA THR A 349 9.75 -8.26 -3.26
C THR A 349 8.64 -7.38 -2.69
N PHE A 350 8.51 -7.33 -1.36
CA PHE A 350 7.56 -6.43 -0.71
C PHE A 350 7.84 -4.96 -1.06
N LYS A 351 9.10 -4.50 -1.00
CA LYS A 351 9.48 -3.12 -1.35
C LYS A 351 9.03 -2.77 -2.76
N ARG A 352 9.37 -3.62 -3.75
CA ARG A 352 9.01 -3.42 -5.15
C ARG A 352 7.51 -3.36 -5.37
N GLU A 353 6.77 -4.35 -4.86
CA GLU A 353 5.33 -4.44 -5.06
C GLU A 353 4.58 -3.32 -4.36
N PHE A 354 5.05 -2.90 -3.19
CA PHE A 354 4.43 -1.80 -2.47
C PHE A 354 4.72 -0.47 -3.18
N ALA A 355 5.95 -0.24 -3.65
CA ALA A 355 6.28 0.90 -4.50
C ALA A 355 5.45 0.96 -5.78
N ALA A 356 5.30 -0.18 -6.48
CA ALA A 356 4.46 -0.26 -7.67
C ALA A 356 3.01 0.15 -7.38
N PHE A 357 2.43 -0.34 -6.29
CA PHE A 357 1.10 0.07 -5.84
C PHE A 357 1.03 1.57 -5.51
N LEU A 358 2.05 2.10 -4.83
CA LEU A 358 2.12 3.51 -4.43
C LEU A 358 2.36 4.47 -5.61
N SER A 359 2.86 3.96 -6.74
CA SER A 359 3.11 4.75 -7.95
C SER A 359 2.12 4.49 -9.09
N THR A 360 1.06 3.71 -8.85
CA THR A 360 0.06 3.37 -9.89
C THR A 360 -1.32 3.92 -9.51
N PRO A 361 -1.76 5.05 -10.11
CA PRO A 361 -3.11 5.58 -9.90
C PRO A 361 -4.19 4.54 -10.23
N GLY A 362 -5.25 4.50 -9.44
CA GLY A 362 -6.32 3.51 -9.63
C GLY A 362 -6.00 2.09 -9.11
N ALA A 363 -4.74 1.76 -8.82
CA ALA A 363 -4.36 0.40 -8.44
C ALA A 363 -5.04 -0.03 -7.14
N GLY A 364 -5.86 -1.08 -7.23
CA GLY A 364 -6.57 -1.64 -6.08
C GLY A 364 -7.67 -0.78 -5.49
N ASN A 365 -8.05 0.32 -6.16
CA ASN A 365 -9.18 1.14 -5.75
C ASN A 365 -10.46 0.29 -5.75
N LEU A 366 -11.28 0.42 -4.71
CA LEU A 366 -12.65 -0.09 -4.77
C LEU A 366 -13.52 0.90 -5.55
N ALA A 367 -14.52 0.36 -6.25
CA ALA A 367 -15.56 1.18 -6.85
C ALA A 367 -16.29 1.93 -5.73
N SER A 368 -16.65 3.19 -6.00
CA SER A 368 -17.47 3.93 -5.05
C SER A 368 -18.84 3.26 -4.91
N PRO A 369 -19.46 3.30 -3.72
CA PRO A 369 -20.76 2.67 -3.48
C PRO A 369 -21.85 3.21 -4.42
N GLU A 370 -21.73 4.49 -4.79
CA GLU A 370 -22.63 5.16 -5.73
C GLU A 370 -21.95 5.32 -7.10
N PRO A 371 -22.57 4.81 -8.19
CA PRO A 371 -22.05 4.99 -9.54
C PRO A 371 -21.89 6.48 -9.88
N GLY A 372 -20.71 6.88 -10.36
CA GLY A 372 -20.45 8.26 -10.77
C GLY A 372 -19.90 9.18 -9.70
N ILE A 373 -19.96 8.77 -8.44
CA ILE A 373 -19.42 9.55 -7.33
C ILE A 373 -18.03 9.03 -6.99
N THR A 374 -17.09 9.93 -6.70
CA THR A 374 -15.77 9.56 -6.15
C THR A 374 -15.67 10.13 -4.74
N GLN A 375 -15.49 9.26 -3.75
CA GLN A 375 -15.32 9.70 -2.38
C GLN A 375 -14.04 10.53 -2.24
N ARG A 376 -14.14 11.72 -1.63
CA ARG A 376 -12.99 12.61 -1.41
C ARG A 376 -12.35 12.37 -0.05
N MET A 377 -11.11 12.78 0.09
CA MET A 377 -10.34 12.65 1.33
C MET A 377 -11.06 13.31 2.52
N ARG A 378 -11.64 14.50 2.34
CA ARG A 378 -12.39 15.21 3.39
C ARG A 378 -13.64 14.46 3.87
N ASP A 379 -14.39 13.90 2.93
CA ASP A 379 -15.67 13.23 3.19
C ASP A 379 -15.43 11.91 3.96
N PHE A 380 -14.34 11.22 3.64
CA PHE A 380 -13.92 9.99 4.33
C PHE A 380 -13.34 10.25 5.72
N ALA A 381 -12.56 11.33 5.87
CA ALA A 381 -11.86 11.68 7.11
C ALA A 381 -12.80 11.73 8.32
N GLY A 382 -13.91 12.47 8.22
CA GLY A 382 -14.84 12.65 9.33
C GLY A 382 -15.41 11.32 9.84
N SER A 383 -15.87 10.47 8.92
CA SER A 383 -16.41 9.14 9.25
C SER A 383 -15.36 8.21 9.89
N ALA A 384 -14.14 8.19 9.33
CA ALA A 384 -13.05 7.37 9.83
C ALA A 384 -12.60 7.79 11.23
N ILE A 385 -12.49 9.10 11.47
CA ILE A 385 -12.13 9.67 12.78
C ILE A 385 -13.22 9.36 13.81
N TRP A 386 -14.49 9.62 13.47
CA TRP A 386 -15.61 9.39 14.37
C TRP A 386 -15.70 7.92 14.81
N ARG A 387 -15.57 6.99 13.87
CA ARG A 387 -15.60 5.55 14.17
C ARG A 387 -14.49 5.14 15.15
N ARG A 388 -13.30 5.72 15.04
CA ARG A 388 -12.18 5.43 15.95
C ARG A 388 -12.35 6.07 17.31
N TYR A 389 -12.89 7.29 17.34
CA TYR A 389 -13.26 7.97 18.57
C TYR A 389 -14.31 7.19 19.35
N GLU A 390 -15.39 6.74 18.69
CA GLU A 390 -16.45 5.91 19.28
C GLU A 390 -15.89 4.66 19.98
N LEU A 391 -15.04 3.90 19.28
CA LEU A 391 -14.44 2.67 19.80
C LEU A 391 -13.50 2.91 20.98
N TRP A 392 -12.81 4.04 21.01
CA TRP A 392 -11.92 4.39 22.11
C TRP A 392 -12.68 4.99 23.30
N ARG A 393 -13.72 5.78 23.05
CA ARG A 393 -14.60 6.32 24.08
C ARG A 393 -15.38 5.23 24.80
N ALA A 394 -15.62 4.08 24.19
CA ALA A 394 -16.24 2.93 24.86
C ALA A 394 -15.54 2.51 26.17
N TYR A 395 -14.29 2.92 26.39
CA TYR A 395 -13.54 2.69 27.63
C TYR A 395 -13.74 3.76 28.71
N GLU A 396 -14.63 4.75 28.51
CA GLU A 396 -14.91 5.87 29.44
C GLU A 396 -15.21 5.41 30.87
N ALA A 397 -16.07 4.40 31.01
CA ALA A 397 -16.42 3.85 32.33
C ALA A 397 -15.31 2.95 32.93
N ALA A 398 -14.42 2.42 32.08
CA ALA A 398 -13.51 1.34 32.45
C ALA A 398 -12.08 1.83 32.75
N LEU A 399 -11.63 2.94 32.15
CA LEU A 399 -10.26 3.44 32.30
C LEU A 399 -9.93 3.99 33.70
N PRO A 400 -10.80 4.77 34.39
CA PRO A 400 -10.45 5.37 35.68
C PRO A 400 -10.16 4.35 36.80
N ALA A 401 -10.66 3.12 36.68
CA ALA A 401 -10.49 2.05 37.66
C ALA A 401 -10.18 0.69 36.99
N GLY A 402 -9.68 0.71 35.76
CA GLY A 402 -9.50 -0.49 34.95
C GLY A 402 -8.38 -1.37 35.46
N ASP A 403 -8.57 -2.69 35.35
CA ASP A 403 -7.47 -3.62 35.51
C ASP A 403 -6.46 -3.48 34.34
N GLU A 404 -5.33 -4.16 34.48
CA GLU A 404 -4.23 -4.09 33.51
C GLU A 404 -4.65 -4.49 32.08
N ALA A 405 -5.54 -5.48 31.95
CA ALA A 405 -6.02 -5.93 30.65
C ALA A 405 -6.89 -4.85 29.98
N VAL A 406 -7.77 -4.21 30.75
CA VAL A 406 -8.58 -3.08 30.29
C VAL A 406 -7.71 -1.89 29.88
N LEU A 407 -6.73 -1.50 30.71
CA LEU A 407 -5.81 -0.41 30.40
C LEU A 407 -5.04 -0.69 29.09
N HIS A 408 -4.59 -1.93 28.88
CA HIS A 408 -3.91 -2.35 27.66
C HIS A 408 -4.81 -2.22 26.41
N GLN A 409 -6.05 -2.71 26.48
CA GLN A 409 -6.99 -2.62 25.35
C GLN A 409 -7.38 -1.18 25.04
N ALA A 410 -7.62 -0.38 26.07
CA ALA A 410 -7.89 1.04 25.94
C ALA A 410 -6.72 1.79 25.27
N ARG A 411 -5.48 1.45 25.64
CA ARG A 411 -4.27 1.98 24.99
C ARG A 411 -4.19 1.59 23.52
N ILE A 412 -4.53 0.35 23.15
CA ILE A 412 -4.60 -0.08 21.74
C ILE A 412 -5.63 0.74 20.97
N ALA A 413 -6.83 0.89 21.52
CA ALA A 413 -7.90 1.68 20.91
C ALA A 413 -7.49 3.16 20.75
N GLY A 414 -6.89 3.75 21.79
CA GLY A 414 -6.38 5.11 21.77
C GLY A 414 -5.29 5.30 20.71
N LYS A 415 -4.33 4.38 20.60
CA LYS A 415 -3.30 4.43 19.54
C LYS A 415 -3.92 4.41 18.15
N ARG A 416 -4.95 3.59 17.92
CA ARG A 416 -5.66 3.57 16.62
C ARG A 416 -6.36 4.89 16.35
N PHE A 417 -6.96 5.51 17.36
CA PHE A 417 -7.56 6.84 17.24
C PHE A 417 -6.50 7.90 16.92
N ARG A 418 -5.41 7.97 17.70
CA ARG A 418 -4.30 8.90 17.46
C ARG A 418 -3.72 8.76 16.06
N TYR A 419 -3.44 7.54 15.59
CA TYR A 419 -2.91 7.33 14.25
C TYR A 419 -3.87 7.71 13.13
N THR A 420 -5.18 7.65 13.40
CA THR A 420 -6.18 8.13 12.43
C THR A 420 -6.14 9.67 12.37
N LEU A 421 -6.05 10.35 13.51
CA LEU A 421 -5.87 11.81 13.54
C LEU A 421 -4.54 12.24 12.86
N GLU A 422 -3.43 11.58 13.19
CA GLU A 422 -2.12 11.84 12.56
C GLU A 422 -2.16 11.65 11.04
N PHE A 423 -2.88 10.63 10.56
CA PHE A 423 -3.03 10.38 9.12
C PHE A 423 -3.77 11.50 8.40
N PHE A 424 -4.81 12.06 9.02
CA PHE A 424 -5.60 13.15 8.47
C PHE A 424 -5.12 14.55 8.90
N ALA A 425 -3.97 14.67 9.56
CA ALA A 425 -3.49 15.94 10.13
C ALA A 425 -3.38 17.07 9.10
N GLU A 426 -2.89 16.78 7.89
CA GLU A 426 -2.82 17.77 6.80
C GLU A 426 -4.20 18.32 6.42
N VAL A 427 -5.23 17.48 6.49
CA VAL A 427 -6.61 17.79 6.10
C VAL A 427 -7.38 18.45 7.25
N LEU A 428 -7.10 18.07 8.49
CA LEU A 428 -7.63 18.68 9.72
C LEU A 428 -7.03 20.07 9.99
N GLY A 429 -5.88 20.36 9.40
CA GLY A 429 -5.18 21.64 9.53
C GLY A 429 -4.43 21.80 10.85
N PRO A 430 -3.78 22.96 11.05
CA PRO A 430 -2.80 23.18 12.12
C PRO A 430 -3.36 23.15 13.54
N ARG A 431 -4.69 23.17 13.70
CA ARG A 431 -5.34 23.08 15.02
C ARG A 431 -5.50 21.65 15.52
N VAL A 432 -5.09 20.63 14.76
CA VAL A 432 -5.20 19.22 15.17
C VAL A 432 -4.45 18.92 16.48
N ASP A 433 -3.38 19.66 16.78
CA ASP A 433 -2.56 19.49 17.98
C ASP A 433 -3.34 19.70 19.28
N ILE A 434 -4.37 20.57 19.27
CA ILE A 434 -5.23 20.79 20.46
C ILE A 434 -6.01 19.54 20.89
N VAL A 435 -6.12 18.56 19.99
CA VAL A 435 -6.77 17.25 20.19
C VAL A 435 -5.73 16.13 20.30
N LEU A 436 -4.60 16.22 19.59
CA LEU A 436 -3.52 15.23 19.67
C LEU A 436 -2.76 15.32 20.99
N ASP A 437 -2.37 16.50 21.47
CA ASP A 437 -1.47 16.63 22.63
C ASP A 437 -2.04 16.02 23.92
N PRO A 438 -3.31 16.28 24.30
CA PRO A 438 -3.88 15.64 25.49
C PRO A 438 -3.99 14.12 25.34
N LEU A 439 -4.23 13.62 24.12
CA LEU A 439 -4.29 12.21 23.81
C LEU A 439 -2.89 11.56 23.87
N ILE A 440 -1.85 12.26 23.42
CA ILE A 440 -0.45 11.82 23.53
C ILE A 440 -0.06 11.70 25.00
N ALA A 441 -0.33 12.72 25.82
CA ALA A 441 0.01 12.71 27.25
C ALA A 441 -0.65 11.53 28.00
N LEU A 442 -1.93 11.24 27.72
CA LEU A 442 -2.60 10.06 28.26
C LEU A 442 -1.92 8.75 27.79
N GLN A 443 -1.58 8.66 26.50
CA GLN A 443 -0.97 7.47 25.92
C GLN A 443 0.46 7.21 26.39
N GLU A 444 1.22 8.25 26.72
CA GLU A 444 2.55 8.15 27.33
C GLU A 444 2.43 7.53 28.71
N ASN A 445 1.54 8.04 29.57
CA ASN A 445 1.28 7.47 30.90
C ASN A 445 0.84 6.00 30.83
N LEU A 446 -0.13 5.66 29.97
CA LEU A 446 -0.54 4.27 29.70
C LEU A 446 0.61 3.44 29.09
N GLY A 447 1.52 4.09 28.36
CA GLY A 447 2.74 3.49 27.85
C GLY A 447 3.66 3.04 28.97
N THR A 448 4.01 3.94 29.88
CA THR A 448 4.89 3.66 31.02
C THR A 448 4.33 2.54 31.91
N LEU A 449 3.02 2.55 32.18
CA LEU A 449 2.35 1.46 32.91
C LEU A 449 2.55 0.10 32.23
N GLN A 450 2.39 0.04 30.90
CA GLN A 450 2.62 -1.18 30.14
C GLN A 450 4.10 -1.60 30.13
N ASP A 451 5.01 -0.63 30.10
CA ASP A 451 6.45 -0.90 30.04
C ASP A 451 6.94 -1.49 31.38
N ILE A 452 6.37 -1.09 32.52
CA ILE A 452 6.63 -1.72 33.84
C ILE A 452 6.25 -3.21 33.81
N VAL A 453 5.05 -3.53 33.33
CA VAL A 453 4.56 -4.92 33.22
C VAL A 453 5.46 -5.73 32.29
N THR A 454 5.82 -5.15 31.14
CA THR A 454 6.65 -5.81 30.14
C THR A 454 8.06 -6.06 30.68
N ALA A 455 8.60 -5.15 31.51
CA ALA A 455 9.91 -5.34 32.11
C ALA A 455 9.97 -6.55 33.06
N HIS A 456 8.95 -6.77 33.88
CA HIS A 456 8.85 -7.97 34.75
C HIS A 456 8.86 -9.25 33.93
N ALA A 457 8.01 -9.31 32.89
CA ALA A 457 7.93 -10.49 32.01
C ALA A 457 9.26 -10.75 31.27
N HIS A 458 9.96 -9.67 30.87
CA HIS A 458 11.23 -9.77 30.15
C HIS A 458 12.36 -10.30 31.05
N VAL A 459 12.52 -9.76 32.26
CA VAL A 459 13.51 -10.25 33.24
C VAL A 459 13.27 -11.73 33.57
N ALA A 460 12.00 -12.13 33.72
CA ALA A 460 11.64 -13.54 33.94
C ALA A 460 12.02 -14.42 32.74
N ALA A 461 11.77 -13.96 31.51
CA ALA A 461 12.13 -14.68 30.29
C ALA A 461 13.65 -14.84 30.10
N LEU A 462 14.44 -13.89 30.61
CA LEU A 462 15.91 -13.96 30.63
C LEU A 462 16.45 -14.90 31.74
N GLY A 463 15.60 -15.48 32.58
CA GLY A 463 16.02 -16.33 33.70
C GLY A 463 16.64 -15.56 34.86
N LEU A 464 16.41 -14.24 34.94
CA LEU A 464 17.02 -13.34 35.93
C LEU A 464 16.06 -12.95 37.06
N ALA A 465 14.95 -13.67 37.24
CA ALA A 465 13.99 -13.37 38.30
C ALA A 465 14.58 -13.46 39.72
N GLY A 466 15.64 -14.26 39.91
CA GLY A 466 16.39 -14.37 41.16
C GLY A 466 17.65 -13.50 41.25
N ASP A 467 17.98 -12.75 40.20
CA ASP A 467 19.17 -11.90 40.17
C ASP A 467 18.96 -10.65 41.05
N PRO A 468 19.84 -10.36 42.02
CA PRO A 468 19.66 -9.23 42.94
C PRO A 468 19.59 -7.87 42.25
N GLY A 469 20.38 -7.65 41.19
CA GLY A 469 20.38 -6.39 40.44
C GLY A 469 19.08 -6.22 39.65
N ALA A 470 18.62 -7.27 39.00
CA ALA A 470 17.35 -7.27 38.27
C ALA A 470 16.15 -7.08 39.22
N GLN A 471 16.16 -7.70 40.41
CA GLN A 471 15.13 -7.48 41.42
C GLN A 471 15.10 -6.03 41.91
N ALA A 472 16.26 -5.43 42.18
CA ALA A 472 16.35 -4.03 42.58
C ALA A 472 15.81 -3.08 41.50
N TYR A 473 16.17 -3.31 40.24
CA TYR A 473 15.63 -2.56 39.09
C TYR A 473 14.10 -2.69 39.00
N LEU A 474 13.57 -3.91 39.06
CA LEU A 474 12.13 -4.16 38.98
C LEU A 474 11.36 -3.58 40.16
N ALA A 475 11.94 -3.55 41.36
CA ALA A 475 11.33 -2.91 42.52
C ALA A 475 11.14 -1.41 42.27
N THR A 476 12.18 -0.71 41.80
CA THR A 476 12.09 0.72 41.45
C THR A 476 11.05 0.97 40.35
N ARG A 477 11.01 0.13 39.31
CA ARG A 477 9.97 0.24 38.26
C ARG A 477 8.56 0.01 38.80
N THR A 478 8.41 -0.86 39.81
CA THR A 478 7.12 -1.14 40.44
C THR A 478 6.64 0.04 41.28
N ASP A 479 7.55 0.75 41.96
CA ASP A 479 7.24 1.94 42.75
C ASP A 479 6.68 3.08 41.89
N GLU A 480 7.09 3.17 40.62
CA GLU A 480 6.54 4.14 39.66
C GLU A 480 5.08 3.88 39.28
N ARG A 481 4.54 2.67 39.54
CA ARG A 481 3.17 2.30 39.12
C ARG A 481 2.11 3.14 39.84
N ALA A 482 2.26 3.33 41.15
CA ALA A 482 1.28 4.05 41.96
C ALA A 482 1.05 5.51 41.50
N PRO A 483 2.08 6.36 41.30
CA PRO A 483 1.88 7.72 40.83
C PRO A 483 1.30 7.78 39.40
N LEU A 484 1.67 6.83 38.53
CA LEU A 484 1.10 6.76 37.17
C LEU A 484 -0.41 6.48 37.19
N LEU A 485 -0.85 5.53 38.02
CA LEU A 485 -2.28 5.24 38.23
C LEU A 485 -3.02 6.43 38.84
N ALA A 486 -2.40 7.12 39.81
CA ALA A 486 -3.00 8.31 40.42
C ALA A 486 -3.17 9.48 39.43
N ALA A 487 -2.29 9.60 38.43
CA ALA A 487 -2.40 10.62 37.38
C ALA A 487 -3.46 10.30 36.32
N LEU A 488 -3.85 9.03 36.17
CA LEU A 488 -4.69 8.55 35.08
C LEU A 488 -6.07 9.24 35.02
N PRO A 489 -6.83 9.43 36.13
CA PRO A 489 -8.12 10.12 36.08
C PRO A 489 -8.02 11.56 35.56
N THR A 490 -6.96 12.28 35.96
CA THR A 490 -6.71 13.65 35.52
C THR A 490 -6.39 13.72 34.02
N LEU A 491 -5.55 12.80 33.53
CA LEU A 491 -5.22 12.71 32.09
C LEU A 491 -6.43 12.29 31.26
N TRP A 492 -7.22 11.34 31.75
CA TRP A 492 -8.48 10.92 31.12
C TRP A 492 -9.47 12.09 31.04
N GLY A 493 -9.65 12.83 32.13
CA GLY A 493 -10.57 13.99 32.16
C GLY A 493 -10.26 15.04 31.10
N LYS A 494 -8.99 15.22 30.70
CA LYS A 494 -8.63 16.15 29.62
C LYS A 494 -9.19 15.73 28.26
N VAL A 495 -9.18 14.44 27.97
CA VAL A 495 -9.60 13.89 26.67
C VAL A 495 -11.06 13.41 26.64
N ASP A 496 -11.70 13.31 27.80
CA ASP A 496 -13.11 12.97 27.92
C ASP A 496 -14.02 14.21 28.10
N SER A 497 -13.42 15.37 28.42
CA SER A 497 -14.15 16.62 28.63
C SER A 497 -15.04 17.04 27.46
N GLY A 498 -16.17 17.68 27.74
CA GLY A 498 -17.02 18.30 26.71
C GLY A 498 -16.27 19.33 25.85
N THR A 499 -15.21 19.95 26.38
CA THR A 499 -14.33 20.83 25.61
C THR A 499 -13.50 20.06 24.59
N TYR A 500 -12.93 18.91 24.94
CA TYR A 500 -12.23 18.04 23.99
C TYR A 500 -13.16 17.56 22.87
N ARG A 501 -14.37 17.10 23.24
CA ARG A 501 -15.38 16.64 22.29
C ARG A 501 -15.77 17.73 21.30
N ARG A 502 -16.00 18.96 21.78
CA ARG A 502 -16.28 20.13 20.93
C ARG A 502 -15.13 20.42 19.98
N ARG A 503 -13.88 20.46 20.46
CA ARG A 503 -12.69 20.68 19.61
C ARG A 503 -12.55 19.61 18.53
N LEU A 504 -12.71 18.34 18.88
CA LEU A 504 -12.68 17.23 17.92
C LEU A 504 -13.78 17.39 16.86
N PHE A 505 -15.01 17.69 17.28
CA PHE A 505 -16.13 17.86 16.36
C PHE A 505 -15.96 19.09 15.47
N GLU A 506 -15.47 20.21 16.00
CA GLU A 506 -15.14 21.40 15.21
C GLU A 506 -14.08 21.11 14.15
N LEU A 507 -13.08 20.27 14.45
CA LEU A 507 -12.09 19.85 13.45
C LEU A 507 -12.73 19.00 12.36
N ILE A 508 -13.60 18.05 12.72
CA ILE A 508 -14.28 17.16 11.77
C ILE A 508 -15.24 17.92 10.85
N VAL A 509 -15.98 18.90 11.38
CA VAL A 509 -16.97 19.66 10.62
C VAL A 509 -16.34 20.73 9.71
N LYS A 510 -15.11 21.17 10.01
CA LYS A 510 -14.40 22.17 9.22
C LYS A 510 -13.72 21.63 7.97
N ILE A 511 -13.61 20.31 7.84
CA ILE A 511 -13.04 19.65 6.65
C ILE A 511 -14.09 19.62 5.54
#